data_AF-A0A7G7BUJ0-F1
#
_entry.id   AF-A0A7G7BUJ0-F1
#
_cell.length_a   1.000
_cell.length_b   1.000
_cell.length_c   1.000
_cell.angle_alpha   90.00
_cell.angle_beta   90.00
_cell.angle_gamma   90.00
#
_symmetry.space_group_name_H-M   'P 1'
#
loop_
_entity.id
_entity.type
_entity.pdbx_description
1 polymer ?
#
loop_
_entity_poly.entity_id
_entity_poly.type
_entity_poly.pdbx_seq_one_letter_code
_entity_poly.pdbx_strand_id
1 'polypeptide(L)' 'MPDGTFKTLQGGRLTTSGSGDSFKVNDSSSIVCGDVSTKNATVHLVDTVLTPTS' A
#
# COMPACT_ATOMS: atom_id res chain seq x y z
N MET A 1 5.15 4.09 6.11
CA MET A 1 3.82 4.51 5.60
C MET A 1 2.88 4.75 6.78
N PRO A 2 2.00 5.76 6.81
CA PRO A 2 1.04 5.88 7.92
C PRO A 2 0.00 4.77 7.88
N ASP A 3 -0.49 4.36 9.05
CA ASP A 3 -1.68 3.50 9.18
C ASP A 3 -2.92 4.31 8.81
N GLY A 4 -3.82 3.74 8.01
CA GLY A 4 -5.03 4.46 7.61
C GLY A 4 -5.81 3.83 6.48
N THR A 5 -6.86 4.54 6.06
CA THR A 5 -7.69 4.17 4.92
C THR A 5 -7.56 5.21 3.82
N PHE A 6 -7.24 4.77 2.61
CA PHE A 6 -6.95 5.62 1.46
C PHE A 6 -7.86 5.27 0.30
N LYS A 7 -8.26 6.29 -0.47
CA LYS A 7 -9.04 6.10 -1.70
C LYS A 7 -8.09 5.87 -2.88
N THR A 8 -8.32 4.82 -3.65
CA THR A 8 -7.57 4.54 -4.88
C THR A 8 -8.12 5.36 -6.05
N LEU A 9 -7.32 5.51 -7.11
CA LEU A 9 -7.79 6.14 -8.34
C LEU A 9 -8.91 5.36 -9.03
N GLN A 10 -8.91 4.02 -8.88
CA GLN A 10 -9.99 3.17 -9.38
C GLN A 10 -11.32 3.43 -8.65
N GLY A 11 -11.28 4.01 -7.44
CA GLY A 11 -12.46 4.44 -6.68
C GLY A 11 -12.69 3.64 -5.40
N GLY A 12 -12.11 2.43 -5.30
CA GLY A 12 -12.11 1.61 -4.09
C GLY A 12 -11.28 2.20 -2.94
N ARG A 13 -11.36 1.55 -1.77
CA ARG A 13 -10.56 1.89 -0.59
C ARG A 13 -9.51 0.82 -0.31
N LEU A 14 -8.35 1.26 0.17
CA LEU A 14 -7.28 0.41 0.68
C LEU A 14 -7.02 0.79 2.14
N THR A 15 -6.73 -0.20 2.97
CA THR A 15 -6.24 0.00 4.34
C THR A 15 -4.76 -0.33 4.41
N THR A 16 -4.02 0.42 5.23
CA THR A 16 -2.63 0.15 5.55
C THR A 16 -2.51 -0.04 7.04
N SER A 17 -1.78 -1.08 7.44
CA SER A 17 -1.56 -1.43 8.84
C SER A 17 -0.14 -1.98 9.00
N GLY A 18 0.58 -1.56 10.03
CA GLY A 18 1.91 -2.10 10.29
C GLY A 18 2.78 -1.28 11.23
N SER A 19 4.05 -1.67 11.34
CA SER A 19 5.04 -0.96 12.15
C SER A 19 6.45 -1.25 11.62
N GLY A 20 7.34 -0.25 11.68
CA GLY A 20 8.71 -0.36 11.18
C GLY A 20 8.72 -0.74 9.69
N ASP A 21 9.45 -1.81 9.35
CA ASP A 21 9.53 -2.34 7.99
C ASP A 21 8.41 -3.34 7.65
N SER A 22 7.56 -3.70 8.63
CA SER A 22 6.48 -4.69 8.47
C SER A 22 5.14 -3.99 8.27
N PHE A 23 4.88 -3.56 7.03
CA PHE A 23 3.59 -3.00 6.63
C PHE A 23 2.81 -3.92 5.71
N LYS A 24 1.48 -3.87 5.85
CA LYS A 24 0.54 -4.59 5.00
C LYS A 24 -0.50 -3.65 4.39
N VAL A 25 -0.98 -4.03 3.22
CA VAL A 25 -2.12 -3.42 2.54
C VAL A 25 -3.28 -4.41 2.55
N ASN A 26 -4.47 -3.95 2.95
CA ASN A 26 -5.68 -4.76 3.11
C ASN A 26 -5.45 -6.04 3.93
N ASP A 27 -4.59 -5.97 4.93
CA ASP A 27 -4.21 -7.07 5.84
C ASP A 27 -3.58 -8.31 5.17
N SER A 28 -3.41 -8.31 3.84
CA SER A 28 -2.96 -9.48 3.06
C SER A 28 -1.71 -9.23 2.23
N SER A 29 -1.48 -8.03 1.70
CA SER A 29 -0.35 -7.78 0.80
C SER A 29 0.79 -7.12 1.57
N SER A 30 1.95 -7.77 1.66
CA SER A 30 3.08 -7.23 2.41
C SER A 30 3.84 -6.23 1.56
N ILE A 31 4.32 -5.15 2.19
CA ILE A 31 5.25 -4.22 1.57
C ILE A 31 6.67 -4.79 1.71
N VAL A 32 7.29 -5.13 0.59
CA VAL A 32 8.62 -5.77 0.55
C VAL A 32 9.74 -4.74 0.55
N CYS A 33 9.56 -3.66 -0.20
CA CYS A 33 10.45 -2.51 -0.22
C CYS A 33 9.59 -1.24 -0.32
N GLY A 34 9.53 -0.47 0.77
CA GLY A 34 8.79 0.78 0.84
C GLY A 34 9.64 1.99 0.47
N ASP A 35 8.98 3.14 0.35
CA ASP A 35 9.60 4.46 0.46
C ASP A 35 10.60 4.84 -0.65
N VAL A 36 10.43 4.25 -1.84
CA VAL A 36 11.21 4.63 -3.02
C VAL A 36 10.74 5.99 -3.51
N SER A 37 11.57 7.01 -3.29
CA SER A 37 11.29 8.38 -3.68
C SER A 37 11.44 8.55 -5.19
N THR A 38 10.40 9.09 -5.82
CA THR A 38 10.43 9.56 -7.20
C THR A 38 10.23 11.08 -7.23
N LYS A 39 10.30 11.70 -8.41
CA LYS A 39 10.13 13.15 -8.55
C LYS A 39 8.79 13.67 -8.00
N ASN A 40 7.73 12.86 -8.08
CA ASN A 40 6.35 13.29 -7.81
C ASN A 40 5.59 12.38 -6.83
N ALA A 41 6.18 11.27 -6.40
CA ALA A 41 5.49 10.26 -5.61
C ALA A 41 6.46 9.39 -4.81
N THR A 42 5.91 8.70 -3.83
CA THR A 42 6.60 7.61 -3.12
C THR A 42 6.04 6.29 -3.63
N VAL A 43 6.92 5.37 -4.00
CA VAL A 43 6.55 4.03 -4.49
C VAL A 43 6.82 3.01 -3.38
N HIS A 44 5.82 2.16 -3.14
CA HIS A 44 5.92 1.02 -2.23
C HIS A 44 5.72 -0.26 -3.04
N LEU A 45 6.69 -1.17 -3.00
CA LEU A 45 6.60 -2.50 -3.63
C LEU A 45 5.81 -3.45 -2.73
N VAL A 46 4.79 -4.08 -3.31
CA VAL A 46 3.96 -5.10 -2.65
C VAL A 46 4.22 -6.49 -3.26
N ASP A 47 4.09 -7.53 -2.45
CA ASP A 47 4.28 -8.93 -2.87
C ASP A 47 3.09 -9.54 -3.62
N THR A 48 1.92 -8.90 -3.53
CA THR A 48 0.64 -9.44 -3.99
C THR A 48 -0.07 -8.43 -4.89
N VAL A 49 -0.69 -8.93 -5.97
CA VAL A 49 -1.50 -8.11 -6.85
C VAL A 49 -2.77 -7.65 -6.11
N LEU A 50 -2.98 -6.33 -6.05
CA LEU A 50 -4.22 -5.75 -5.55
C LEU A 50 -5.28 -5.78 -6.66
N THR A 51 -6.10 -6.82 -6.67
CA THR A 51 -7.21 -6.96 -7.63
C THR A 51 -8.42 -6.14 -7.18
N PRO A 52 -8.93 -5.20 -7.99
CA PRO A 52 -10.20 -4.55 -7.72
C PRO A 52 -11.35 -5.56 -7.72
N THR A 53 -12.34 -5.39 -6.85
CA THR A 53 -13.53 -6.26 -6.78
C THR A 53 -14.66 -5.82 -7.71
N SER A 54 -14.35 -5.11 -8.79
CA SER A 54 -15.34 -4.50 -9.71
C SER A 54 -15.82 -5.48 -10.77
#